data_AF-A0AAJ1BK08-F1
#
_entry.id   AF-A0AAJ1BK08-F1
#
_cell.length_a   1.000
_cell.length_b   1.000
_cell.length_c   1.000
_cell.angle_alpha   90.00
_cell.angle_beta   90.00
_cell.angle_gamma   90.00
#
_symmetry.space_group_name_H-M   'P 1'
#
loop_
_entity.id
_entity.type
_entity.pdbx_description
1 polymer ?
#
loop_
_entity_poly.entity_id
_entity_poly.type
_entity_poly.pdbx_seq_one_letter_code
_entity_poly.pdbx_strand_id
1 'polypeptide(L)' 'FPTIFSLALKNLGPATAQGSGILCLAIVGGAIVPLAQGLIADAAGLSVSFLLPVLCYAYILYYGLKGSTPVGEPA' A
#
# COMPACT_ATOMS: atom_id res chain seq x y z
N PHE A 1 2.81 7.03 -4.01
CA PHE A 1 3.49 5.99 -4.81
C PHE A 1 5.01 6.17 -4.89
N PRO A 2 5.62 7.32 -5.28
CA PRO A 2 7.08 7.47 -5.17
C PRO A 2 7.56 7.43 -3.70
N THR A 3 6.87 8.10 -2.78
CA THR A 3 7.23 8.12 -1.35
C THR A 3 7.19 6.75 -0.69
N ILE A 4 6.15 5.95 -0.95
CA ILE A 4 6.02 4.59 -0.41
C ILE A 4 7.19 3.73 -0.88
N PHE A 5 7.56 3.85 -2.16
CA PHE A 5 8.66 3.12 -2.76
C PHE A 5 10.01 3.51 -2.13
N SER A 6 10.29 4.81 -2.01
CA SER A 6 11.50 5.32 -1.33
C SER A 6 11.59 4.87 0.12
N LEU A 7 10.47 4.94 0.86
CA LEU A 7 10.41 4.52 2.25
C LEU A 7 10.62 3.01 2.42
N ALA A 8 10.02 2.20 1.54
CA ALA A 8 10.13 0.74 1.57
C ALA A 8 11.54 0.24 1.24
N LEU A 9 12.32 1.00 0.47
CA LEU A 9 13.69 0.65 0.08
C LEU A 9 14.76 1.28 0.98
N LYS A 10 14.36 2.15 1.92
CA LYS A 10 15.29 2.82 2.83
C LYS A 10 16.04 1.76 3.67
N ASN A 11 17.37 1.84 3.67
CA ASN A 11 18.28 0.95 4.42
C ASN A 11 18.17 -0.57 4.11
N LEU A 12 17.68 -0.96 2.93
CA LEU A 12 17.65 -2.38 2.53
C LEU A 12 19.01 -2.93 2.05
N GLY A 13 19.99 -2.06 1.78
CA GLY A 13 21.33 -2.46 1.37
C GLY A 13 21.31 -3.40 0.14
N PRO A 14 21.97 -4.58 0.19
CA PRO A 14 21.98 -5.54 -0.91
C PRO A 14 20.59 -6.03 -1.34
N ALA A 15 19.59 -6.00 -0.44
CA ALA A 15 18.24 -6.46 -0.73
C ALA A 15 17.39 -5.46 -1.53
N THR A 16 17.90 -4.25 -1.80
CA THR A 16 17.15 -3.17 -2.48
C THR A 16 16.59 -3.61 -3.83
N ALA A 17 17.38 -4.36 -4.62
CA ALA A 17 16.93 -4.85 -5.91
C ALA A 17 15.74 -5.82 -5.77
N GLN A 18 15.84 -6.78 -4.84
CA GLN A 18 14.74 -7.72 -4.57
C GLN A 18 13.50 -6.98 -4.02
N GLY A 19 13.70 -6.05 -3.09
CA GLY A 19 12.63 -5.22 -2.54
C GLY A 19 11.88 -4.45 -3.63
N SER A 20 12.61 -3.84 -4.57
CA SER A 20 12.01 -3.11 -5.69
C SER A 20 11.19 -4.03 -6.61
N GLY A 21 11.66 -5.25 -6.87
CA GLY A 21 10.91 -6.24 -7.65
C GLY A 21 9.59 -6.64 -6.99
N ILE A 22 9.60 -6.83 -5.67
CA ILE A 22 8.38 -7.15 -4.90
C ILE A 22 7.39 -5.97 -4.95
N LEU A 23 7.87 -4.73 -4.81
CA LEU A 23 7.03 -3.54 -4.91
C LEU A 23 6.41 -3.39 -6.30
N CYS A 24 7.15 -3.71 -7.36
CA CYS A 24 6.61 -3.72 -8.73
C CYS A 24 5.54 -4.80 -8.91
N LEU A 25 5.71 -5.99 -8.32
CA LEU A 25 4.68 -7.02 -8.34
C LEU A 25 3.42 -6.59 -7.58
N ALA A 26 3.58 -5.88 -6.46
CA ALA A 26 2.48 -5.39 -5.63
C ALA A 26 1.54 -4.40 -6.36
N ILE A 27 1.93 -3.86 -7.52
CA ILE A 27 1.04 -3.08 -8.40
C ILE A 27 -0.22 -3.85 -8.79
N VAL A 28 -0.19 -5.20 -8.77
CA VAL A 28 -1.38 -6.04 -8.95
C VAL A 28 -2.53 -5.68 -7.99
N GLY A 29 -2.22 -5.13 -6.80
CA GLY A 29 -3.23 -4.60 -5.88
C GLY A 29 -4.12 -3.52 -6.52
N GLY A 30 -3.58 -2.75 -7.47
CA GLY A 30 -4.32 -1.75 -8.23
C GLY A 30 -5.36 -2.33 -9.19
N ALA A 31 -5.30 -3.62 -9.52
CA ALA A 31 -6.37 -4.32 -10.24
C ALA A 31 -7.35 -5.01 -9.27
N ILE A 32 -6.84 -5.55 -8.16
CA ILE A 32 -7.64 -6.28 -7.17
C ILE A 32 -8.58 -5.34 -6.40
N VAL A 33 -8.10 -4.18 -5.96
CA VAL A 33 -8.90 -3.24 -5.14
C VAL A 33 -10.08 -2.64 -5.93
N PRO A 34 -9.92 -2.15 -7.18
CA PRO A 34 -11.05 -1.67 -7.97
C PRO A 34 -12.07 -2.76 -8.28
N LEU A 35 -11.62 -4.00 -8.53
CA LEU A 35 -12.52 -5.13 -8.74
C LEU A 35 -13.36 -5.39 -7.47
N ALA A 36 -12.71 -5.45 -6.30
CA ALA A 36 -13.40 -5.61 -5.02
C ALA A 36 -14.36 -4.44 -4.74
N GLN A 37 -13.95 -3.19 -5.03
CA GLN A 37 -14.83 -2.03 -4.89
C GLN A 37 -16.06 -2.14 -5.79
N GLY A 38 -15.89 -2.57 -7.04
CA GLY A 38 -17.00 -2.79 -7.98
C GLY A 38 -18.00 -3.80 -7.44
N LEU A 39 -17.52 -4.94 -6.94
CA LEU A 39 -18.38 -5.95 -6.33
C LEU A 39 -19.15 -5.43 -5.11
N ILE A 40 -18.52 -4.59 -4.28
CA ILE A 40 -19.21 -3.95 -3.14
C ILE A 40 -20.22 -2.91 -3.64
N ALA A 41 -19.90 -2.16 -4.68
CA ALA A 41 -20.80 -1.17 -5.26
C ALA A 41 -22.06 -1.82 -5.82
N ASP A 42 -21.91 -2.96 -6.50
CA ASP A 42 -23.03 -3.72 -7.06
C ASP A 42 -23.92 -4.34 -5.96
N ALA A 43 -23.34 -4.75 -4.83
CA ALA A 43 -24.07 -5.42 -3.75
C ALA A 43 -24.67 -4.46 -2.70
N ALA A 44 -23.97 -3.39 -2.34
CA ALA A 44 -24.31 -2.50 -1.21
C ALA A 44 -24.43 -1.02 -1.60
N GLY A 45 -24.25 -0.70 -2.89
CA GLY A 45 -24.34 0.66 -3.41
C GLY A 45 -23.01 1.41 -3.40
N LEU A 46 -22.94 2.43 -4.25
CA LEU A 46 -21.71 3.17 -4.53
C LEU A 46 -21.14 3.86 -3.28
N SER A 47 -21.98 4.48 -2.45
CA SER A 47 -21.53 5.19 -1.25
C SER A 47 -20.82 4.27 -0.25
N VAL A 48 -21.35 3.06 -0.05
CA VAL A 48 -20.75 2.07 0.87
C VAL A 48 -19.42 1.54 0.30
N SER A 49 -19.32 1.38 -1.03
CA SER A 49 -18.09 0.92 -1.69
C SER A 49 -16.87 1.80 -1.40
N PHE A 50 -17.07 3.10 -1.14
CA PHE A 50 -15.98 4.02 -0.79
C PHE A 50 -15.32 3.74 0.57
N LEU A 51 -15.93 2.94 1.43
CA LEU A 51 -15.27 2.47 2.64
C LEU A 51 -14.01 1.65 2.33
N LEU A 52 -13.99 0.92 1.21
CA LEU A 52 -12.82 0.12 0.83
C LEU A 52 -11.59 1.02 0.53
N PRO A 53 -11.66 2.03 -0.35
CA PRO A 53 -10.60 3.04 -0.49
C PRO A 53 -10.20 3.71 0.80
N VAL A 54 -11.16 4.07 1.66
CA VAL A 54 -10.87 4.70 2.95
C VAL A 54 -9.98 3.81 3.81
N LEU A 55 -10.27 2.50 3.86
CA LEU A 55 -9.42 1.53 4.56
C LEU A 55 -8.03 1.42 3.94
N CYS A 56 -7.91 1.42 2.60
CA CYS A 56 -6.61 1.44 1.92
C CYS A 56 -5.79 2.69 2.28
N TYR A 57 -6.41 3.87 2.29
CA TYR A 57 -5.74 5.11 2.67
C TYR A 57 -5.40 5.16 4.16
N ALA A 58 -6.23 4.59 5.03
CA ALA A 58 -5.92 4.45 6.46
C ALA A 58 -4.66 3.60 6.67
N TYR A 59 -4.50 2.52 5.90
CA TYR A 59 -3.28 1.71 5.92
C TYR A 59 -2.05 2.50 5.42
N ILE A 60 -2.20 3.27 4.33
CA ILE A 60 -1.12 4.14 3.82
C ILE A 60 -0.72 5.19 4.87
N LEU A 61 -1.68 5.75 5.59
CA LEU A 61 -1.42 6.70 6.68
C LEU A 61 -0.61 6.04 7.80
N TYR A 62 -1.04 4.86 8.26
CA TYR A 62 -0.28 4.07 9.24
C TYR A 62 1.15 3.77 8.76
N TYR A 63 1.29 3.36 7.49
CA TYR A 63 2.59 3.06 6.90
C TYR A 63 3.51 4.28 6.92
N GLY A 64 3.02 5.46 6.53
CA GLY A 64 3.80 6.69 6.54
C GLY A 64 4.16 7.21 7.94
N LEU A 65 3.32 6.95 8.95
CA LEU A 65 3.56 7.41 10.32
C LEU A 65 4.51 6.50 11.11
N LYS A 66 4.36 5.18 10.97
CA LYS A 66 5.11 4.20 11.78
C LYS A 66 5.52 2.96 11.00
N GLY A 67 4.72 2.52 10.04
CA GLY A 67 4.98 1.26 9.34
C GLY A 67 6.24 1.26 8.45
N SER A 68 6.82 2.42 8.14
CA SER A 68 8.01 2.55 7.29
C SER A 68 9.31 2.83 8.05
N THR A 69 9.35 2.67 9.38
CA THR A 69 10.58 2.87 10.16
C THR A 69 11.61 1.78 9.81
N PRO A 70 12.82 2.13 9.34
CA PRO A 70 13.86 1.15 9.04
C PRO A 70 14.38 0.46 10.30
N VAL A 71 14.72 -0.82 10.20
CA VAL A 71 15.35 -1.58 11.28
C VAL A 71 16.74 -0.98 11.57
N GLY A 72 16.88 -0.30 12.71
CA GLY A 72 18.13 0.32 13.17
C GLY A 72 18.08 1.84 13.41
N GLU A 73 16.98 2.52 13.07
CA GLU A 73 16.79 3.94 13.33
C GLU A 73 16.04 4.13 14.67
N PRO A 74 16.55 4.92 15.65
CA PRO A 74 15.78 5.26 16.83
C PRO A 74 14.55 6.09 16.44
N ALA A 75 13.40 5.71 16.98
CA ALA A 75 12.10 6.33 16.72
C ALA A 75 11.97 7.74 17.32
#